data_AF-A0A9X2M4L5-F1
#
_entry.id   AF-A0A9X2M4L5-F1
#
_cell.length_a   1.000
_cell.length_b   1.000
_cell.length_c   1.000
_cell.angle_alpha   90.00
_cell.angle_beta   90.00
_cell.angle_gamma   90.00
#
_symmetry.space_group_name_H-M   'P 1'
#
loop_
_entity.id
_entity.type
_entity.pdbx_description
1 polymer ?
#
loop_
_entity_poly.entity_id
_entity_poly.type
_entity_poly.pdbx_seq_one_letter_code
_entity_poly.pdbx_strand_id
1 'polypeptide(L)'
;AGVLAEHLGERATRVPTRELSDEETRAVAGSDPSVREAAGQAGSVPILRTEKARSVFGWTPRDTETTILDTAESRFRLGLVQG
;
A
#
# COMPACT_ATOMS: atom_id res chain seq x y z
N ALA A 1 -0.02 4.72 6.17
CA ALA A 1 0.54 6.08 5.95
C ALA A 1 1.94 6.25 6.57
N GLY A 2 2.19 5.77 7.79
CA GLY A 2 3.42 5.98 8.58
C GLY A 2 4.73 6.09 7.79
N VAL A 3 5.22 4.99 7.21
CA VAL A 3 6.48 4.97 6.45
C VAL A 3 6.57 6.07 5.37
N LEU A 4 5.51 6.29 4.58
CA LEU A 4 5.54 7.32 3.55
C LEU A 4 5.49 8.73 4.15
N ALA A 5 4.65 8.92 5.18
CA ALA A 5 4.51 10.21 5.85
C ALA A 5 5.80 10.63 6.57
N GLU A 6 6.53 9.66 7.15
CA GLU A 6 7.75 9.88 7.93
C GLU A 6 8.97 10.15 7.04
N HIS A 7 9.08 9.51 5.88
CA HIS A 7 10.31 9.50 5.10
C HIS A 7 10.29 10.33 3.80
N LEU A 8 9.13 10.76 3.29
CA LEU A 8 9.05 11.49 2.01
C LEU A 8 9.32 13.00 2.11
N GLY A 9 9.46 13.56 3.31
CA GLY A 9 9.73 14.98 3.52
C GLY A 9 8.61 15.87 2.97
N GLU A 10 8.94 16.92 2.20
CA GLU A 10 7.93 17.82 1.59
C GLU A 10 6.92 17.09 0.70
N ARG A 11 7.36 16.02 0.03
CA ARG A 11 6.51 15.16 -0.81
C ARG A 11 5.46 14.39 -0.01
N ALA A 12 5.63 14.28 1.31
CA ALA A 12 4.67 13.64 2.20
C ALA A 12 3.35 14.42 2.33
N THR A 13 3.30 15.70 1.94
CA THR A 13 2.10 16.54 2.01
C THR A 13 0.91 15.98 1.21
N ARG A 14 1.19 15.17 0.19
CA ARG A 14 0.19 14.51 -0.66
C ARG A 14 -0.20 13.11 -0.16
N VAL A 15 0.43 12.59 0.89
CA VAL A 15 0.13 11.27 1.47
C VAL A 15 -1.18 11.35 2.25
N PRO A 16 -2.21 10.58 1.89
CA PRO A 16 -3.45 10.55 2.66
C PRO A 16 -3.21 10.01 4.08
N THR A 17 -3.75 10.70 5.08
CA THR A 17 -3.69 10.30 6.51
C THR A 17 -5.02 9.80 7.06
N ARG A 18 -6.12 9.97 6.31
CA ARG A 18 -7.44 9.47 6.68
C ARG A 18 -7.63 8.05 6.17
N GLU A 19 -8.07 7.17 7.07
CA GLU A 19 -8.54 5.84 6.71
C GLU A 19 -10.06 5.89 6.44
N LEU A 20 -10.49 5.18 5.40
CA LEU A 20 -11.91 4.99 5.10
C LEU A 20 -12.40 3.77 5.88
N SER A 21 -13.63 3.83 6.38
CA SER A 21 -14.32 2.64 6.86
C SER A 21 -14.64 1.67 5.70
N ASP A 22 -14.93 0.42 6.05
CA ASP A 22 -15.38 -0.58 5.08
C ASP A 22 -16.67 -0.15 4.36
N GLU A 23 -17.59 0.52 5.06
CA GLU A 23 -18.85 1.00 4.48
C GLU A 23 -18.61 2.13 3.48
N GLU A 24 -17.80 3.13 3.84
CA GLU A 24 -17.38 4.20 2.92
C GLU A 24 -16.67 3.63 1.69
N THR A 25 -15.80 2.64 1.87
CA THR A 25 -15.06 1.99 0.77
C THR A 25 -16.02 1.31 -0.20
N ARG A 26 -17.03 0.59 0.29
CA ARG A 26 -18.06 -0.05 -0.54
C ARG A 26 -18.94 0.97 -1.26
N ALA A 27 -19.28 2.09 -0.61
CA ALA A 27 -20.08 3.14 -1.22
C ALA A 27 -19.37 3.80 -2.42
N VAL A 28 -18.07 4.11 -2.28
CA VAL A 28 -17.28 4.78 -3.34
C VAL A 28 -17.02 3.86 -4.54
N ALA A 29 -16.96 2.54 -4.35
CA ALA A 29 -16.71 1.59 -5.43
C ALA A 29 -17.78 1.58 -6.56
N GLY A 30 -18.97 2.10 -6.27
CA GLY A 30 -20.01 2.31 -7.27
C GLY A 30 -19.66 3.38 -8.31
N SER A 31 -18.96 4.45 -7.89
CA SER A 31 -18.60 5.60 -8.72
C SER A 31 -17.15 5.60 -9.17
N ASP A 32 -16.22 5.02 -8.40
CA ASP A 32 -14.81 4.90 -8.74
C ASP A 32 -14.40 3.42 -8.95
N PRO A 33 -14.16 2.98 -10.21
CA PRO A 33 -13.74 1.62 -10.49
C PRO A 33 -12.42 1.21 -9.85
N SER A 34 -11.53 2.16 -9.56
CA SER A 34 -10.20 1.88 -8.98
C SER A 34 -10.28 1.32 -7.55
N VAL A 35 -11.41 1.53 -6.86
CA VAL A 35 -11.62 1.10 -5.47
C VAL A 35 -12.34 -0.26 -5.38
N ARG A 36 -12.85 -0.80 -6.50
CA ARG A 36 -13.69 -2.01 -6.50
C ARG A 36 -13.02 -3.25 -5.93
N GLU A 37 -11.73 -3.44 -6.22
CA GLU A 37 -10.96 -4.55 -5.67
C GLU A 37 -10.90 -4.46 -4.13
N ALA A 38 -10.55 -3.28 -3.61
CA ALA A 38 -10.50 -3.02 -2.17
C ALA A 38 -11.88 -3.21 -1.51
N ALA A 39 -12.95 -2.73 -2.13
CA ALA A 39 -14.31 -2.92 -1.64
C ALA A 39 -14.73 -4.40 -1.59
N GLY A 40 -14.28 -5.22 -2.54
CA GLY A 40 -14.50 -6.66 -2.53
C GLY A 40 -13.79 -7.40 -1.39
N GLN A 41 -12.73 -6.82 -0.84
CA GLN A 41 -11.99 -7.36 0.31
C GLN A 41 -12.37 -6.70 1.64
N ALA A 42 -13.21 -5.67 1.63
CA ALA A 42 -13.57 -4.89 2.82
C ALA A 42 -14.20 -5.76 3.92
N GLY A 43 -13.66 -5.67 5.14
CA GLY A 43 -14.03 -6.51 6.28
C GLY A 43 -13.28 -7.86 6.37
N SER A 44 -12.36 -8.14 5.45
CA SER A 44 -11.52 -9.35 5.48
C SER A 44 -10.06 -9.00 5.70
N VAL A 45 -9.41 -9.67 6.65
CA VAL A 45 -7.96 -9.58 6.86
C VAL A 45 -7.31 -10.86 6.32
N PRO A 46 -6.64 -10.81 5.16
CA PRO A 46 -5.99 -12.00 4.61
C PRO A 46 -4.84 -12.45 5.51
N ILE A 47 -4.83 -13.74 5.85
CA ILE A 47 -3.72 -14.35 6.60
C ILE A 47 -2.68 -14.84 5.59
N LEU A 48 -1.57 -14.11 5.49
CA LEU A 48 -0.46 -14.46 4.60
C LEU A 48 0.63 -15.20 5.38
N ARG A 49 1.09 -16.32 4.82
CA ARG A 49 2.11 -17.20 5.41
C ARG A 49 3.29 -17.37 4.45
N THR A 50 4.51 -17.13 4.94
CA THR A 50 5.76 -17.17 4.15
C THR A 50 6.71 -18.29 4.61
N GLU A 51 6.31 -19.06 5.61
CA GLU A 51 7.10 -20.05 6.31
C GLU A 51 7.64 -21.11 5.34
N LYS A 52 6.81 -21.58 4.40
CA LYS A 52 7.24 -22.55 3.38
C LYS A 52 8.35 -21.99 2.49
N ALA A 53 8.23 -20.73 2.06
CA ALA A 53 9.23 -20.14 1.20
C ALA A 53 10.57 -19.97 1.94
N ARG A 54 10.52 -19.58 3.20
CA ARG A 54 11.69 -19.49 4.08
C ARG A 54 12.32 -20.87 4.32
N SER A 55 11.53 -21.89 4.65
CA SER A 55 12.05 -23.20 5.03
C SER A 55 12.53 -24.05 3.85
N VAL A 56 11.82 -24.01 2.73
CA VAL A 56 12.12 -24.85 1.56
C VAL A 56 13.15 -24.18 0.66
N PHE A 57 13.05 -22.86 0.47
CA PHE A 57 13.88 -22.14 -0.50
C PHE A 57 14.95 -21.26 0.16
N GLY A 58 15.05 -21.25 1.49
CA GLY A 58 15.95 -20.34 2.21
C GLY A 58 15.63 -18.86 1.93
N TRP A 59 14.39 -18.57 1.54
CA TRP A 59 14.01 -17.23 1.08
C TRP A 59 14.00 -16.23 2.25
N THR A 60 14.73 -15.13 2.09
CA THR A 60 14.67 -13.98 3.00
C THR A 60 14.01 -12.82 2.27
N PRO A 61 12.84 -12.32 2.73
CA PRO A 61 12.21 -11.17 2.10
C PRO A 61 13.06 -9.92 2.31
N ARG A 62 12.98 -8.99 1.35
CA ARG A 62 13.54 -7.66 1.49
C ARG A 62 12.88 -6.94 2.66
N ASP A 63 13.62 -6.04 3.29
CA ASP A 63 13.10 -5.11 4.29
C ASP A 63 11.87 -4.35 3.75
N THR A 64 10.81 -4.32 4.57
CA THR A 64 9.51 -3.78 4.17
C THR A 64 9.55 -2.27 3.97
N GLU A 65 10.19 -1.53 4.88
CA GLU A 65 10.31 -0.06 4.80
C GLU A 65 11.04 0.33 3.52
N THR A 66 12.20 -0.29 3.28
CA THR A 66 12.99 -0.10 2.07
C THR A 66 12.18 -0.40 0.81
N THR A 67 11.41 -1.49 0.82
CA THR A 67 10.56 -1.87 -0.33
C THR A 67 9.48 -0.83 -0.62
N ILE A 68 8.85 -0.28 0.42
CA ILE A 68 7.83 0.77 0.30
C ILE A 68 8.44 2.05 -0.27
N LEU A 69 9.59 2.47 0.27
CA LEU A 69 10.27 3.71 -0.13
C LEU A 69 10.79 3.65 -1.57
N ASP A 70 11.43 2.54 -1.95
CA ASP A 70 11.87 2.32 -3.34
C ASP A 70 10.70 2.35 -4.32
N THR A 71 9.55 1.78 -3.92
CA THR A 71 8.35 1.81 -4.74
C THR A 71 7.86 3.24 -4.91
N ALA A 72 7.75 4.02 -3.84
CA ALA A 72 7.36 5.42 -3.92
C ALA A 72 8.31 6.24 -4.80
N GLU A 73 9.62 6.09 -4.61
CA GLU A 73 10.65 6.78 -5.39
C GLU A 73 10.58 6.39 -6.88
N SER A 74 10.29 5.12 -7.18
CA SER A 74 10.08 4.68 -8.56
C SER A 74 8.91 5.40 -9.23
N ARG A 75 7.82 5.69 -8.49
CA ARG A 75 6.66 6.39 -9.02
C ARG A 75 6.97 7.85 -9.34
N PHE A 76 7.76 8.54 -8.50
CA PHE A 76 8.24 9.89 -8.77
C PHE A 76 9.16 9.92 -9.99
N ARG A 77 10.15 9.04 -10.03
CA ARG A 77 11.11 8.94 -11.15
C ARG A 77 10.43 8.64 -12.48
N LEU A 78 9.37 7.85 -12.49
CA LEU A 78 8.56 7.55 -13.69
C LEU A 78 7.54 8.65 -14.01
N GLY A 79 7.42 9.70 -13.19
CA GLY A 79 6.46 10.80 -13.39
C GLY A 79 5.00 10.39 -13.19
N LEU A 80 4.73 9.28 -12.49
CA LEU A 80 3.38 8.76 -12.25
C LEU A 80 2.66 9.48 -11.12
N VAL A 81 3.40 10.18 -10.26
CA VAL A 81 2.90 11.00 -9.16
C VAL A 81 3.76 12.25 -9.03
N GLN A 82 3.16 13.34 -8.57
CA GLN A 82 3.84 14.62 -8.34
C GLN A 82 4.22 14.74 -6.87
N GLY A 83 5.39 15.34 -6.62
CA GLY A 83 5.89 15.71 -5.29
C GLY A 83 5.25 16.99 -4.77
#